data_AF-A0A0A8J9Q6-F1
#
_entry.id   AF-A0A0A8J9Q6-F1
#
_cell.length_a   1.000
_cell.length_b   1.000
_cell.length_c   1.000
_cell.angle_alpha   90.00
_cell.angle_beta   90.00
_cell.angle_gamma   90.00
#
_symmetry.space_group_name_H-M   'P 1'
#
loop_
_entity.id
_entity.type
_entity.pdbx_description
1 polymer ?
#
loop_
_entity_poly.entity_id
_entity_poly.type
_entity_poly.pdbx_seq_one_letter_code
_entity_poly.pdbx_strand_id
1 'polypeptide(L)'
;ESYKCIVAEAAKKALGMDRIQERIFIVRLITDKNDPTRVAAAAGFSVRENKIYIYKFKCCLLVCGGAVNVFRPRSVGEGTGRAWSPVWNAGSTYAMAAECGATLTLMENRFVPARFKDG
;
A
#
# COMPACT_ATOMS: atom_id res chain seq x y z
N GLU A 1 -18.38 5.29 -0.30
CA GLU A 1 -17.31 4.88 -1.25
C GLU A 1 -17.67 5.12 -2.73
N SER A 2 -18.58 6.05 -3.04
CA SER A 2 -19.09 6.26 -4.42
C SER A 2 -18.10 6.98 -5.35
N TYR A 3 -17.21 7.81 -4.81
CA TYR A 3 -16.28 8.61 -5.63
C TYR A 3 -15.17 7.79 -6.29
N LYS A 4 -14.73 6.69 -5.64
CA LYS A 4 -13.62 5.86 -6.12
C LYS A 4 -13.91 5.26 -7.50
N CYS A 5 -15.16 4.86 -7.76
CA CYS A 5 -15.55 4.25 -9.04
C CYS A 5 -15.33 5.21 -10.23
N ILE A 6 -15.64 6.50 -10.05
CA ILE A 6 -15.47 7.53 -11.09
C ILE A 6 -13.99 7.68 -11.46
N VAL A 7 -13.12 7.81 -10.47
CA VAL A 7 -11.68 7.97 -10.70
C VAL A 7 -11.05 6.67 -11.24
N ALA A 8 -11.51 5.51 -10.76
CA ALA A 8 -11.04 4.21 -11.22
C ALA A 8 -11.41 3.97 -12.70
N GLU A 9 -12.60 4.39 -13.14
CA GLU A 9 -13.03 4.29 -14.53
C GLU A 9 -12.13 5.13 -15.45
N ALA A 10 -11.80 6.37 -15.04
CA ALA A 10 -10.88 7.22 -15.80
C ALA A 10 -9.49 6.58 -15.95
N ALA A 11 -8.93 6.03 -14.86
CA ALA A 11 -7.64 5.34 -14.90
C ALA A 11 -7.68 4.08 -15.79
N LYS A 12 -8.76 3.28 -15.67
CA LYS A 12 -9.00 2.10 -16.51
C LYS A 12 -9.05 2.45 -17.99
N LYS A 13 -9.76 3.53 -18.36
CA LYS A 13 -9.84 4.02 -19.75
C LYS A 13 -8.49 4.50 -20.28
N ALA A 14 -7.69 5.17 -19.44
CA ALA A 14 -6.39 5.70 -19.85
C ALA A 14 -5.31 4.62 -20.01
N LEU A 15 -5.29 3.60 -19.13
CA LEU A 15 -4.23 2.57 -19.11
C LEU A 15 -4.56 1.32 -19.92
N GLY A 16 -5.85 0.97 -20.04
CA GLY A 16 -6.29 -0.34 -20.53
C GLY A 16 -6.27 -1.41 -19.42
N MET A 17 -7.18 -2.38 -19.52
CA MET A 17 -7.29 -3.48 -18.53
C MET A 17 -6.14 -4.48 -18.60
N ASP A 18 -5.49 -4.60 -19.75
CA ASP A 18 -4.33 -5.47 -19.97
C ASP A 18 -3.12 -5.06 -19.10
N ARG A 19 -3.07 -3.79 -18.67
CA ARG A 19 -1.99 -3.23 -17.84
C ARG A 19 -2.36 -3.10 -16.37
N ILE A 20 -3.54 -3.59 -15.98
CA ILE A 20 -4.03 -3.52 -14.60
C ILE A 20 -4.20 -4.94 -14.08
N GLN A 21 -3.43 -5.26 -13.04
CA GLN A 21 -3.52 -6.54 -12.37
C GLN A 21 -4.01 -6.34 -10.94
N GLU A 22 -5.13 -6.98 -10.61
CA GLU A 22 -5.75 -6.90 -9.30
C GLU A 22 -5.47 -8.15 -8.47
N ARG A 23 -5.72 -8.09 -7.16
CA ARG A 23 -5.56 -9.22 -6.22
C ARG A 23 -4.14 -9.77 -6.15
N ILE A 24 -3.15 -8.91 -6.36
CA ILE A 24 -1.74 -9.20 -6.16
C ILE A 24 -1.23 -8.29 -5.05
N PHE A 25 -0.70 -8.89 -3.98
CA PHE A 25 -0.13 -8.14 -2.87
C PHE A 25 1.39 -8.07 -3.05
N ILE A 26 1.92 -6.86 -3.14
CA ILE A 26 3.38 -6.62 -3.25
C ILE A 26 3.97 -6.61 -1.84
N VAL A 27 5.03 -7.39 -1.64
CA VAL A 27 5.66 -7.58 -0.33
C VAL A 27 7.04 -6.95 -0.21
N ARG A 28 7.77 -6.81 -1.31
CA ARG A 28 9.19 -6.39 -1.25
C ARG A 28 9.64 -5.73 -2.54
N LEU A 29 10.48 -4.69 -2.39
CA LEU A 29 11.28 -4.13 -3.48
C LEU A 29 12.62 -4.85 -3.60
N ILE A 30 13.11 -4.94 -4.83
CA ILE A 30 14.37 -5.59 -5.19
C ILE A 30 15.24 -4.54 -5.87
N THR A 31 16.44 -4.36 -5.37
CA THR A 31 17.43 -3.44 -5.91
C THR A 31 18.20 -4.05 -7.08
N ASP A 32 18.82 -3.20 -7.89
CA ASP A 32 19.66 -3.64 -9.00
C ASP A 32 20.87 -4.41 -8.45
N LYS A 33 21.24 -5.48 -9.16
CA LYS A 33 22.36 -6.33 -8.76
C LYS A 33 23.69 -5.56 -8.73
N ASN A 34 23.85 -4.58 -9.62
CA ASN A 34 25.08 -3.82 -9.80
C ASN A 34 25.02 -2.44 -9.13
N ASP A 35 23.83 -1.97 -8.75
CA ASP A 35 23.61 -0.72 -8.04
C ASP A 35 22.58 -0.92 -6.91
N PRO A 36 23.04 -1.15 -5.66
CA PRO A 36 22.15 -1.40 -4.53
C PRO A 36 21.29 -0.18 -4.15
N THR A 37 21.60 1.02 -4.65
CA THR A 37 20.81 2.24 -4.39
C THR A 37 19.65 2.42 -5.35
N ARG A 38 19.58 1.59 -6.41
CA ARG A 38 18.56 1.66 -7.45
C ARG A 38 17.57 0.52 -7.33
N VAL A 39 16.27 0.82 -7.25
CA VAL A 39 15.22 -0.21 -7.34
C VAL A 39 15.05 -0.67 -8.79
N ALA A 40 14.98 -1.98 -9.01
CA ALA A 40 14.86 -2.60 -10.33
C ALA A 40 13.65 -3.54 -10.46
N ALA A 41 13.10 -4.02 -9.33
CA ALA A 41 11.95 -4.90 -9.35
C ALA A 41 11.13 -4.87 -8.05
N ALA A 42 9.97 -5.53 -8.08
CA ALA A 42 9.14 -5.82 -6.91
C ALA A 42 8.64 -7.27 -6.95
N ALA A 43 8.54 -7.88 -5.78
CA ALA A 43 7.98 -9.22 -5.59
C ALA A 43 6.62 -9.12 -4.89
N GLY A 44 5.68 -9.96 -5.34
CA GLY A 44 4.37 -10.11 -4.74
C GLY A 44 3.77 -11.48 -5.02
N PHE A 45 2.59 -11.72 -4.48
CA PHE A 45 1.86 -12.98 -4.70
C PHE A 45 0.37 -12.72 -4.89
N SER A 46 -0.30 -13.62 -5.60
CA SER A 46 -1.75 -13.58 -5.76
C SER A 46 -2.44 -14.00 -4.47
N VAL A 47 -3.49 -13.27 -4.09
CA VAL A 47 -4.39 -13.66 -2.97
C VAL A 47 -5.59 -14.47 -3.46
N ARG A 48 -5.53 -15.00 -4.69
CA ARG A 48 -6.57 -15.83 -5.31
C ARG A 48 -6.02 -17.15 -5.87
N GLU A 49 -4.72 -17.22 -6.13
CA GLU A 49 -4.04 -18.34 -6.76
C GLU A 49 -2.65 -18.53 -6.13
N ASN A 50 -2.11 -19.74 -6.20
CA ASN A 50 -0.75 -20.04 -5.73
C ASN A 50 0.30 -19.59 -6.75
N LYS A 51 0.41 -18.26 -6.95
CA LYS A 51 1.28 -17.67 -7.96
C LYS A 51 2.08 -16.49 -7.41
N ILE A 52 3.40 -16.55 -7.62
CA ILE A 52 4.33 -15.47 -7.31
C ILE A 52 4.52 -14.60 -8.55
N TYR A 53 4.59 -13.29 -8.34
CA TYR A 53 4.84 -12.28 -9.36
C TYR A 53 6.15 -11.55 -9.07
N ILE A 54 6.99 -11.43 -10.10
CA ILE A 54 8.18 -10.59 -10.08
C ILE A 54 8.03 -9.55 -11.18
N TYR A 55 7.87 -8.29 -10.80
CA TYR A 55 7.76 -7.17 -11.72
C TYR A 55 9.11 -6.51 -11.87
N LYS A 56 9.70 -6.56 -13.07
CA LYS A 56 10.89 -5.77 -13.42
C LYS A 56 10.47 -4.44 -14.01
N PHE A 57 11.11 -3.35 -13.58
CA PHE A 57 10.78 -2.01 -14.04
C PHE A 57 12.00 -1.09 -14.00
N LYS A 58 11.89 0.05 -14.69
CA LYS A 58 12.92 1.10 -14.67
C LYS A 58 12.64 2.18 -13.62
N CYS A 59 11.38 2.34 -13.24
CA CYS A 59 10.86 3.32 -12.30
C CYS A 59 9.61 2.73 -11.63
N CYS A 60 9.37 3.07 -10.36
CA CYS A 60 8.23 2.62 -9.58
C CYS A 60 7.68 3.75 -8.73
N LEU A 61 6.35 3.77 -8.56
CA LEU A 61 5.62 4.66 -7.65
C LEU A 61 5.06 3.82 -6.51
N LEU A 62 5.39 4.18 -5.26
CA LEU A 62 4.80 3.57 -4.06
C LEU A 62 3.55 4.35 -3.63
N VAL A 63 2.38 3.79 -3.92
CA VAL A 63 1.07 4.42 -3.67
C VAL A 63 0.15 3.51 -2.85
N CYS A 64 0.70 2.82 -1.86
CA CYS A 64 -0.01 1.81 -1.05
C CYS A 64 -0.68 2.38 0.22
N GLY A 65 -0.91 3.70 0.28
CA GLY A 65 -1.53 4.37 1.42
C GLY A 65 -0.60 4.52 2.63
N GLY A 66 -1.21 4.84 3.78
CA GLY A 66 -0.52 5.05 5.06
C GLY A 66 -0.44 3.78 5.92
N ALA A 67 -0.45 3.96 7.25
CA ALA A 67 -0.45 2.87 8.23
C ALA A 67 -1.54 3.08 9.28
N VAL A 68 -2.35 2.04 9.52
CA VAL A 68 -3.46 1.99 10.46
C VAL A 68 -3.36 0.70 11.28
N ASN A 69 -4.03 0.63 12.43
CA ASN A 69 -3.97 -0.50 13.37
C ASN A 69 -2.57 -0.81 13.95
N VAL A 70 -1.62 0.11 13.80
CA VAL A 70 -0.32 0.08 14.49
C VAL A 70 -0.42 0.41 15.98
N PHE A 71 -1.49 1.10 16.39
CA PHE A 71 -1.85 1.32 17.79
C PHE A 71 -3.17 0.60 18.11
N ARG A 72 -3.31 0.15 19.36
CA ARG A 72 -4.57 -0.47 19.82
C ARG A 72 -5.73 0.53 19.71
N PRO A 73 -6.83 0.19 19.01
CA PRO A 73 -7.99 1.08 18.88
C PRO A 73 -8.78 1.18 20.19
N ARG A 74 -9.71 2.15 20.24
CA ARG A 74 -10.59 2.36 21.41
C ARG A 74 -11.65 1.27 21.59
N SER A 75 -12.11 0.67 20.48
CA SER A 75 -13.05 -0.45 20.48
C SER A 75 -12.31 -1.71 20.05
N VAL A 76 -12.43 -2.78 20.84
CA VAL A 76 -11.79 -4.09 20.60
C VAL A 76 -12.84 -5.14 20.23
N GLY A 77 -12.41 -6.31 19.74
CA GLY A 77 -13.30 -7.31 19.15
C GLY A 77 -13.72 -6.91 17.74
N GLU A 78 -15.01 -7.02 17.41
CA GLU A 78 -15.55 -6.65 16.09
C GLU A 78 -15.32 -5.16 15.74
N GLY A 79 -15.23 -4.30 16.76
CA GLY A 79 -14.96 -2.87 16.60
C GLY A 79 -13.56 -2.55 16.07
N THR A 80 -12.62 -3.50 16.05
CA THR A 80 -11.23 -3.30 15.60
C THR A 80 -11.16 -2.90 14.12
N GLY A 81 -12.16 -3.29 13.31
CA GLY A 81 -12.26 -2.89 11.91
C GLY A 81 -12.68 -1.43 11.69
N ARG A 82 -13.21 -0.76 12.73
CA ARG A 82 -13.74 0.62 12.64
C ARG A 82 -12.67 1.67 12.99
N ALA A 83 -11.54 1.60 12.32
CA ALA A 83 -10.56 2.69 12.37
C ALA A 83 -11.05 3.92 11.60
N TRP A 84 -10.61 5.11 11.99
CA TRP A 84 -10.95 6.34 11.25
C TRP A 84 -10.35 6.38 9.84
N SER A 85 -9.10 5.94 9.72
CA SER A 85 -8.39 5.80 8.45
C SER A 85 -8.61 4.39 7.89
N PRO A 86 -8.47 4.14 6.58
CA PRO A 86 -8.81 2.86 5.98
C PRO A 86 -8.05 1.69 6.60
N VAL A 87 -8.79 0.70 7.12
CA VAL A 87 -8.23 -0.42 7.90
C VAL A 87 -7.31 -1.34 7.09
N TRP A 88 -7.42 -1.32 5.76
CA TRP A 88 -6.56 -2.09 4.86
C TRP A 88 -5.17 -1.47 4.64
N ASN A 89 -4.91 -0.27 5.14
CA ASN A 89 -3.60 0.39 5.03
C ASN A 89 -2.62 -0.14 6.09
N ALA A 90 -1.78 -1.10 5.71
CA ALA A 90 -0.84 -1.78 6.61
C ALA A 90 0.57 -1.15 6.69
N GLY A 91 0.79 0.03 6.10
CA GLY A 91 2.10 0.68 6.08
C GLY A 91 3.06 0.15 4.99
N SER A 92 2.55 -0.56 3.99
CA SER A 92 3.37 -1.16 2.92
C SER A 92 4.23 -0.14 2.16
N THR A 93 3.73 1.09 1.95
CA THR A 93 4.51 2.19 1.36
C THR A 93 5.80 2.45 2.14
N TYR A 94 5.69 2.57 3.46
CA TYR A 94 6.81 2.93 4.33
C TYR A 94 7.78 1.77 4.52
N ALA A 95 7.25 0.57 4.78
CA ALA A 95 8.08 -0.61 4.99
C ALA A 95 8.94 -0.91 3.77
N MET A 96 8.34 -0.98 2.57
CA MET A 96 9.08 -1.25 1.34
C MET A 96 10.12 -0.18 1.01
N ALA A 97 9.81 1.09 1.26
CA ALA A 97 10.75 2.19 1.06
C ALA A 97 11.92 2.12 2.06
N ALA A 98 11.63 1.94 3.35
CA ALA A 98 12.66 1.83 4.39
C ALA A 98 13.59 0.63 4.17
N GLU A 99 13.02 -0.53 3.85
CA GLU A 99 13.78 -1.76 3.58
C GLU A 99 14.67 -1.65 2.34
N CYS A 100 14.32 -0.79 1.37
CA CYS A 100 15.16 -0.50 0.21
C CYS A 100 16.15 0.66 0.44
N GLY A 101 16.25 1.16 1.67
CA GLY A 101 17.17 2.25 2.03
C GLY A 101 16.73 3.64 1.61
N ALA A 102 15.45 3.84 1.26
CA ALA A 102 14.94 5.17 0.97
C ALA A 102 14.83 6.01 2.24
N THR A 103 15.24 7.27 2.16
CA THR A 103 15.13 8.22 3.27
C THR A 103 13.65 8.47 3.61
N LEU A 104 13.30 8.25 4.87
CA LEU A 104 12.01 8.65 5.43
C LEU A 104 12.17 9.97 6.20
N THR A 105 11.11 10.75 6.26
CA THR A 105 11.10 12.05 6.95
C THR A 105 9.83 12.19 7.79
N LEU A 106 9.96 12.88 8.94
CA LEU A 106 8.86 13.15 9.87
C LEU A 106 8.06 11.90 10.28
N MET A 107 8.73 10.76 10.44
CA MET A 107 8.08 9.49 10.80
C MET A 107 7.53 9.47 12.23
N GLU A 108 7.99 10.39 13.08
CA GLU A 108 7.45 10.66 14.41
C GLU A 108 6.10 11.39 14.36
N ASN A 109 5.79 12.07 13.26
CA ASN A 109 4.53 12.77 13.10
C ASN A 109 3.37 11.77 12.95
N ARG A 110 2.33 11.97 13.76
CA ARG A 110 1.13 11.12 13.73
C ARG A 110 -0.12 11.98 13.70
N PHE A 111 -1.14 11.49 13.01
CA PHE A 111 -2.44 12.13 12.97
C PHE A 111 -3.44 11.42 13.88
N VAL A 112 -3.93 12.12 14.91
CA VAL A 112 -4.94 11.61 15.85
C VAL A 112 -6.24 12.41 15.66
N PRO A 113 -7.23 11.86 14.94
CA PRO A 113 -8.44 12.60 14.58
C PRO A 113 -9.41 12.73 15.77
N ALA A 114 -9.96 13.93 15.98
CA ALA A 114 -11.13 14.14 16.85
C ALA A 114 -12.41 13.97 16.01
N ARG A 115 -13.21 12.94 16.30
CA ARG A 115 -14.45 12.59 15.57
C ARG A 115 -15.52 12.12 16.54
N PHE A 116 -16.75 11.98 16.07
CA PHE A 116 -17.84 11.41 16.85
C PHE A 116 -17.46 10.02 17.36
N LYS A 117 -17.76 9.79 18.64
CA LYS A 117 -17.68 8.47 19.26
C LYS A 117 -18.95 7.72 18.88
N ASP A 118 -18.78 6.55 18.25
CA ASP A 118 -19.84 5.58 17.93
C ASP A 118 -21.03 6.17 17.16
N GLY A 119 -20.98 6.05 15.82
CA GLY A 119 -22.17 6.12 14.96
C GLY A 119 -22.80 4.75 14.77
#